data_AF-A0A2M9P316-F1
#
_entry.id   AF-A0A2M9P316-F1
#
_cell.length_a   1.000
_cell.length_b   1.000
_cell.length_c   1.000
_cell.angle_alpha   90.00
_cell.angle_beta   90.00
_cell.angle_gamma   90.00
#
_symmetry.space_group_name_H-M   'P 1'
#
loop_
_entity.id
_entity.type
_entity.pdbx_description
1 polymer ?
#
loop_
_entity_poly.entity_id
_entity_poly.type
_entity_poly.pdbx_seq_one_letter_code
_entity_poly.pdbx_strand_id
1 'polypeptide(L)'
;DGEKVISGGNFHGQPIAFAMDFMKIAIAELANISERRIERLVNPQLNDLPPFLSPSPGLQSGAMIMQYCAASLVSENKTLAHPASVDSIPSSANQEDHVSMGTIGSRHAHQIIQNVRRVLALELIC
;
A
#
# COMPACT_ATOMS: atom_id res chain seq x y z
N ASP A 1 17.04 -49.30 -10.57
CA ASP A 1 16.71 -49.10 -9.14
C ASP A 1 15.88 -47.84 -9.01
N GLY A 2 14.57 -48.00 -8.86
CA GLY A 2 13.59 -46.92 -9.04
C GLY A 2 13.85 -45.70 -8.15
N GLU A 3 13.70 -44.51 -8.73
CA GLU A 3 13.89 -43.24 -8.05
C GLU A 3 12.94 -43.11 -6.84
N LYS A 4 13.49 -42.67 -5.70
CA LYS A 4 12.76 -42.52 -4.44
C LYS A 4 11.74 -41.38 -4.56
N VAL A 5 10.46 -41.68 -4.36
CA VAL A 5 9.36 -40.68 -4.32
C VAL A 5 9.14 -40.21 -2.89
N ILE A 6 9.12 -38.90 -2.65
CA ILE A 6 8.93 -38.27 -1.32
C ILE A 6 7.79 -37.24 -1.40
N SER A 7 6.82 -37.35 -0.49
CA SER A 7 5.78 -36.33 -0.28
C SER A 7 6.24 -35.30 0.75
N GLY A 8 6.01 -34.01 0.49
CA GLY A 8 6.44 -32.90 1.35
C GLY A 8 5.49 -31.71 1.29
N GLY A 9 5.82 -30.62 2.00
CA GLY A 9 4.94 -29.46 2.18
C GLY A 9 5.45 -28.14 1.58
N ASN A 10 6.43 -28.18 0.66
CA ASN A 10 7.08 -26.98 0.13
C ASN A 10 6.15 -26.05 -0.68
N PHE A 11 4.93 -26.48 -0.97
CA PHE A 11 3.89 -25.64 -1.56
C PHE A 11 3.27 -24.64 -0.54
N HIS A 12 3.54 -24.81 0.76
CA HIS A 12 2.98 -23.93 1.79
C HIS A 12 3.60 -22.53 1.74
N GLY A 13 2.83 -21.57 1.26
CA GLY A 13 3.29 -20.21 0.93
C GLY A 13 3.53 -19.25 2.11
N GLN A 14 3.60 -19.72 3.35
CA GLN A 14 3.74 -18.85 4.53
C GLN A 14 4.92 -17.86 4.46
N PRO A 15 6.12 -18.26 4.01
CA PRO A 15 7.25 -17.32 3.91
C PRO A 15 6.96 -16.15 2.97
N ILE A 16 6.26 -16.41 1.86
CA ILE A 16 5.85 -15.36 0.91
C ILE A 16 4.76 -14.48 1.52
N ALA A 17 3.80 -15.07 2.22
CA ALA A 17 2.72 -14.33 2.88
C ALA A 17 3.27 -13.29 3.88
N PHE A 18 4.22 -13.70 4.74
CA PHE A 18 4.90 -12.78 5.66
C PHE A 18 5.69 -11.70 4.91
N ALA A 19 6.47 -12.07 3.90
CA ALA A 19 7.24 -11.10 3.12
C ALA A 19 6.34 -10.01 2.50
N MET A 20 5.18 -10.40 1.96
CA MET A 20 4.22 -9.45 1.37
C MET A 20 3.54 -8.57 2.41
N ASP A 21 3.21 -9.11 3.58
CA ASP A 21 2.62 -8.33 4.67
C ASP A 21 3.62 -7.32 5.28
N PHE A 22 4.90 -7.66 5.39
CA PHE A 22 5.91 -6.68 5.77
C PHE A 22 6.13 -5.62 4.69
N MET A 23 6.18 -6.04 3.42
CA MET A 23 6.35 -5.12 2.29
C MET A 23 5.23 -4.08 2.23
N LYS A 24 3.98 -4.50 2.38
CA LYS A 24 2.85 -3.56 2.27
C LYS A 24 2.83 -2.53 3.40
N ILE A 25 3.22 -2.91 4.63
CA ILE A 25 3.39 -1.98 5.76
C ILE A 25 4.48 -0.96 5.44
N ALA A 26 5.66 -1.45 5.02
CA ALA A 26 6.80 -0.59 4.73
C ALA A 26 6.52 0.40 3.59
N ILE A 27 5.89 -0.06 2.51
CA ILE A 27 5.58 0.77 1.35
C ILE A 27 4.46 1.78 1.67
N ALA A 28 3.47 1.43 2.48
CA ALA A 28 2.41 2.36 2.89
C ALA A 28 2.98 3.63 3.55
N GLU A 29 4.05 3.50 4.35
CA GLU A 29 4.71 4.63 5.00
C GLU A 29 5.38 5.60 4.03
N LEU A 30 5.84 5.14 2.85
CA LEU A 30 6.39 6.04 1.82
C LEU A 30 5.33 7.04 1.32
N ALA A 31 4.11 6.57 1.10
CA ALA A 31 3.01 7.45 0.73
C ALA A 31 2.58 8.34 1.90
N ASN A 32 2.58 7.82 3.12
CA ASN A 32 2.23 8.57 4.32
C ASN A 32 3.12 9.80 4.48
N ILE A 33 4.45 9.64 4.41
CA ILE A 33 5.37 10.78 4.50
C ILE A 33 5.34 11.69 3.26
N SER A 34 5.13 11.12 2.07
CA SER A 34 5.01 11.89 0.82
C SER A 34 3.82 12.84 0.87
N GLU A 35 2.66 12.37 1.35
CA GLU A 35 1.47 13.20 1.46
C GLU A 35 1.64 14.33 2.48
N ARG A 36 2.41 14.12 3.56
CA ARG A 36 2.79 15.22 4.47
C ARG A 36 3.67 16.27 3.79
N ARG A 37 4.50 15.89 2.80
CA ARG A 37 5.27 16.85 2.00
C ARG A 37 4.37 17.58 0.98
N ILE A 38 3.38 16.91 0.40
CA ILE A 38 2.33 17.58 -0.40
C ILE A 38 1.62 18.66 0.43
N GLU A 39 1.19 18.33 1.65
CA GLU A 39 0.60 19.33 2.57
C GLU A 39 1.52 20.54 2.78
N ARG A 40 2.82 20.29 3.00
CA ARG A 40 3.79 21.38 3.12
C ARG A 40 3.95 22.23 1.87
N LEU A 41 3.70 21.70 0.67
CA LEU A 41 3.79 22.44 -0.61
C LEU A 41 2.53 23.27 -0.88
N VAL A 42 1.35 22.74 -0.54
CA VAL A 42 0.08 23.43 -0.82
C VAL A 42 -0.34 24.42 0.27
N ASN A 43 0.23 24.31 1.48
CA ASN A 43 -0.12 25.15 2.61
C ASN A 43 0.80 26.39 2.74
N PRO A 44 0.28 27.62 2.52
CA PRO A 44 1.07 28.85 2.59
C PRO A 44 1.52 29.23 4.01
N GLN A 45 1.05 28.52 5.06
CA GLN A 45 1.54 28.70 6.42
C GLN A 45 2.84 27.92 6.69
N LEU A 46 3.19 26.98 5.80
CA LEU A 46 4.33 26.08 5.96
C LEU A 46 5.46 26.33 4.96
N ASN A 47 5.24 27.27 4.02
CA ASN A 47 6.17 27.65 2.95
C ASN A 47 5.91 29.10 2.48
N ASP A 48 6.74 29.58 1.54
CA ASP A 48 6.63 30.91 0.93
C ASP A 48 5.99 30.89 -0.48
N LEU A 49 5.16 29.90 -0.79
CA LEU A 49 4.52 29.70 -2.09
C LEU A 49 3.06 30.21 -2.09
N PRO A 50 2.46 30.47 -3.28
CA PRO A 50 1.04 30.77 -3.37
C PRO A 50 0.19 29.62 -2.79
N PRO A 51 -0.95 29.92 -2.13
CA PRO A 51 -1.83 28.90 -1.58
C PRO A 51 -2.26 27.91 -2.66
N PHE A 52 -2.14 26.62 -2.35
CA PHE A 52 -2.42 25.51 -3.26
C PHE A 52 -1.67 25.59 -4.58
N LEU A 53 -0.52 26.29 -4.64
CA LEU A 53 0.27 26.46 -5.87
C LEU A 53 -0.54 27.10 -7.02
N SER A 54 -1.54 27.90 -6.67
CA SER A 54 -2.47 28.51 -7.61
C SER A 54 -1.87 29.79 -8.23
N PRO A 55 -1.86 29.94 -9.57
CA PRO A 55 -1.46 31.19 -10.24
C PRO A 55 -2.40 32.37 -9.94
N SER A 56 -3.67 32.10 -9.58
CA SER A 56 -4.65 33.13 -9.23
C SER A 56 -5.49 32.69 -8.02
N PRO A 57 -4.93 32.78 -6.80
CA PRO A 57 -5.62 32.45 -5.56
C PRO A 57 -6.95 33.20 -5.40
N GLY A 58 -7.98 32.51 -4.88
CA GLY A 58 -9.33 33.06 -4.70
C GLY A 58 -10.27 32.85 -5.89
N LEU A 59 -9.73 32.68 -7.10
CA LEU A 59 -10.50 32.28 -8.30
C LEU A 59 -10.20 30.85 -8.74
N GLN A 60 -8.97 30.37 -8.51
CA GLN A 60 -8.51 29.05 -8.92
C GLN A 60 -8.09 28.22 -7.69
N SER A 61 -8.46 26.94 -7.67
CA SER A 61 -8.15 26.02 -6.55
C SER A 61 -6.76 25.37 -6.63
N GLY A 62 -6.04 25.52 -7.76
CA GLY A 62 -4.70 24.94 -7.93
C GLY A 62 -4.63 23.44 -7.61
N ALA A 63 -3.65 23.08 -6.79
CA ALA A 63 -3.37 21.72 -6.31
C ALA A 63 -4.23 21.23 -5.14
N MET A 64 -5.24 22.00 -4.70
CA MET A 64 -6.06 21.65 -3.54
C MET A 64 -6.65 20.23 -3.63
N ILE A 65 -7.25 19.87 -4.77
CA ILE A 65 -7.89 18.56 -4.93
C ILE A 65 -6.85 17.44 -5.14
N MET A 66 -5.66 17.77 -5.66
CA MET A 66 -4.57 16.80 -5.76
C MET A 66 -4.14 16.30 -4.38
N GLN A 67 -4.07 17.20 -3.40
CA GLN A 67 -3.83 16.82 -2.01
C GLN A 67 -4.94 15.90 -1.47
N TYR A 68 -6.21 16.18 -1.77
CA TYR A 68 -7.34 15.35 -1.29
C TYR A 68 -7.25 13.93 -1.87
N CYS A 69 -6.89 13.81 -3.14
CA CYS A 69 -6.63 12.52 -3.77
C CYS A 69 -5.48 11.78 -3.08
N ALA A 70 -4.37 12.46 -2.79
CA ALA A 70 -3.23 11.86 -2.07
C ALA A 70 -3.64 11.36 -0.68
N ALA A 71 -4.35 12.19 0.10
CA ALA A 71 -4.83 11.84 1.43
C ALA A 71 -5.77 10.63 1.42
N SER A 72 -6.66 10.54 0.43
CA SER A 72 -7.57 9.40 0.25
C SER A 72 -6.80 8.10 0.01
N LEU A 73 -5.82 8.11 -0.90
CA LEU A 73 -4.99 6.94 -1.21
C LEU A 73 -4.14 6.48 -0.02
N VAL A 74 -3.57 7.42 0.73
CA VAL A 74 -2.84 7.13 1.98
C VAL A 74 -3.77 6.52 3.02
N SER A 75 -5.00 7.01 3.14
CA SER A 75 -5.97 6.47 4.09
C SER A 75 -6.39 5.04 3.71
N GLU A 76 -6.61 4.75 2.43
CA GLU A 76 -6.94 3.40 1.96
C GLU A 76 -5.81 2.39 2.28
N ASN A 77 -4.54 2.81 2.12
CA ASN A 77 -3.39 1.96 2.44
C ASN A 77 -3.40 1.47 3.90
N LYS A 78 -3.96 2.24 4.85
CA LYS A 78 -4.04 1.84 6.26
C LYS A 78 -4.87 0.58 6.46
N THR A 79 -5.99 0.47 5.75
CA THR A 79 -6.85 -0.72 5.81
C THR A 79 -6.19 -1.89 5.09
N LEU A 80 -5.60 -1.66 3.92
CA LEU A 80 -4.90 -2.68 3.13
C LEU A 80 -3.66 -3.25 3.85
N ALA A 81 -3.06 -2.48 4.76
CA ALA A 81 -1.88 -2.85 5.52
C ALA A 81 -2.16 -3.91 6.61
N HIS A 82 -3.41 -4.22 6.94
CA HIS A 82 -3.73 -5.30 7.88
C HIS A 82 -3.22 -6.65 7.35
N PRO A 83 -2.41 -7.42 8.11
CA PRO A 83 -1.77 -8.62 7.61
C PRO A 83 -2.78 -9.68 7.17
N ALA A 84 -2.59 -10.27 6.00
CA ALA A 84 -3.46 -11.36 5.53
C ALA A 84 -2.94 -12.74 6.01
N SER A 85 -1.63 -12.84 6.26
CA SER A 85 -0.93 -14.06 6.67
C SER A 85 -1.26 -14.56 8.09
N VAL A 86 -2.04 -13.77 8.86
CA VAL A 86 -2.53 -14.15 10.19
C VAL A 86 -3.85 -14.91 10.14
N ASP A 87 -4.47 -14.98 8.96
CA ASP A 87 -5.70 -15.74 8.75
C ASP A 87 -5.40 -17.14 8.18
N SER A 88 -6.19 -18.11 8.60
CA SER A 88 -6.16 -19.48 8.11
C SER A 88 -7.52 -20.14 8.32
N ILE A 89 -8.11 -20.65 7.25
CA ILE A 89 -9.39 -21.35 7.27
C ILE A 89 -9.17 -22.75 6.68
N PRO A 90 -9.43 -23.83 7.45
CA PRO A 90 -9.26 -25.19 6.97
C PRO A 90 -10.10 -25.48 5.72
N SER A 91 -9.51 -26.15 4.74
CA SER A 91 -10.17 -26.63 3.52
C SER A 91 -10.09 -28.15 3.39
N SER A 92 -10.84 -28.67 2.41
CA SER A 92 -10.71 -30.06 1.97
C SER A 92 -10.89 -31.09 3.10
N ALA A 93 -11.95 -30.92 3.90
CA ALA A 93 -12.28 -31.80 5.04
C ALA A 93 -11.13 -31.95 6.06
N ASN A 94 -10.43 -30.84 6.38
CA ASN A 94 -9.25 -30.74 7.26
C ASN A 94 -7.98 -31.40 6.71
N GLN A 95 -7.92 -31.75 5.42
CA GLN A 95 -6.66 -32.18 4.80
C GLN A 95 -5.70 -31.00 4.61
N GLU A 96 -6.23 -29.80 4.40
CA GLU A 96 -5.51 -28.53 4.30
C GLU A 96 -5.91 -27.66 5.51
N ASP A 97 -5.47 -28.06 6.70
CA ASP A 97 -5.88 -27.49 7.98
C ASP A 97 -5.17 -26.17 8.35
N HIS A 98 -4.01 -25.88 7.73
CA HIS A 98 -3.27 -24.64 7.88
C HIS A 98 -2.82 -24.07 6.53
N VAL A 99 -3.24 -22.84 6.21
CA VAL A 99 -2.94 -22.16 4.94
C VAL A 99 -2.43 -20.74 5.18
N SER A 100 -1.78 -20.17 4.17
CA SER A 100 -1.02 -18.92 4.34
C SER A 100 -1.72 -17.63 3.96
N MET A 101 -2.82 -17.73 3.21
CA MET A 101 -3.49 -16.58 2.57
C MET A 101 -2.53 -15.66 1.77
N GLY A 102 -1.37 -16.17 1.34
CA GLY A 102 -0.30 -15.37 0.74
C GLY A 102 -0.70 -14.64 -0.55
N THR A 103 -1.65 -15.20 -1.32
CA THR A 103 -2.19 -14.54 -2.51
C THR A 103 -2.95 -13.26 -2.17
N ILE A 104 -3.70 -13.23 -1.06
CA ILE A 104 -4.42 -12.03 -0.60
C ILE A 104 -3.42 -10.97 -0.15
N GLY A 105 -2.43 -11.36 0.66
CA GLY A 105 -1.33 -10.47 1.06
C GLY A 105 -0.61 -9.85 -0.14
N SER A 106 -0.31 -10.67 -1.17
CA SER A 106 0.33 -10.21 -2.41
C SER A 106 -0.52 -9.21 -3.20
N ARG A 107 -1.83 -9.45 -3.30
CA ARG A 107 -2.77 -8.53 -3.98
C ARG A 107 -2.87 -7.19 -3.27
N HIS A 108 -2.94 -7.20 -1.93
CA HIS A 108 -2.97 -5.97 -1.13
C HIS A 108 -1.66 -5.20 -1.26
N ALA A 109 -0.51 -5.89 -1.23
CA ALA A 109 0.79 -5.28 -1.47
C ALA A 109 0.87 -4.62 -2.85
N HIS A 110 0.39 -5.29 -3.90
CA HIS A 110 0.31 -4.70 -5.24
C HIS A 110 -0.54 -3.42 -5.26
N GLN A 111 -1.74 -3.45 -4.65
CA GLN A 111 -2.62 -2.28 -4.59
C GLN A 111 -1.96 -1.11 -3.86
N ILE A 112 -1.33 -1.36 -2.71
CA ILE A 112 -0.59 -0.33 -1.96
C ILE A 112 0.52 0.27 -2.83
N ILE A 113 1.30 -0.53 -3.56
CA ILE A 113 2.34 -0.04 -4.48
C ILE A 113 1.73 0.88 -5.56
N GLN A 114 0.56 0.53 -6.11
CA GLN A 114 -0.14 1.38 -7.09
C GLN A 114 -0.57 2.72 -6.48
N ASN A 115 -1.12 2.71 -5.27
CA ASN A 115 -1.52 3.90 -4.54
C ASN A 115 -0.32 4.80 -4.22
N VAL A 116 0.77 4.22 -3.72
CA VAL A 116 2.01 4.94 -3.41
C VAL A 116 2.61 5.59 -4.65
N ARG A 117 2.61 4.91 -5.79
CA ARG A 117 3.07 5.50 -7.06
C ARG A 117 2.27 6.76 -7.42
N ARG A 118 0.95 6.74 -7.23
CA ARG A 118 0.09 7.91 -7.50
C ARG A 118 0.37 9.04 -6.52
N VAL A 119 0.54 8.75 -5.23
CA VAL A 119 0.88 9.77 -4.23
C VAL A 119 2.22 10.43 -4.56
N LEU A 120 3.25 9.64 -4.89
CA LEU A 120 4.55 10.18 -5.32
C LEU A 120 4.46 10.99 -6.61
N ALA A 121 3.60 10.60 -7.55
CA ALA A 121 3.38 11.37 -8.77
C ALA A 121 2.68 12.71 -8.48
N LEU A 122 1.71 12.73 -7.55
CA LEU A 122 1.06 13.97 -7.12
C LEU A 122 2.06 14.89 -6.40
N GLU A 123 2.94 14.34 -5.58
CA GLU A 123 4.04 15.11 -4.97
C GLU A 123 4.96 15.71 -6.01
N LEU A 124 5.35 14.96 -7.04
CA LEU A 124 6.23 15.46 -8.11
C LEU A 124 5.58 16.57 -8.95
N ILE A 125 4.25 16.61 -9.03
CA ILE A 125 3.51 17.66 -9.76
C ILE A 125 3.40 18.95 -8.94
N CYS A 126 3.39 18.85 -7.61
CA CYS A 126 3.34 19.99 -6.70
C CYS A 126 4.71 20.67 -6.59
#